data_AF-A0A8I3AVS4-F1
#
_entry.id   AF-A0A8I3AVS4-F1
#
_cell.length_a   1.000
_cell.length_b   1.000
_cell.length_c   1.000
_cell.angle_alpha   90.00
_cell.angle_beta   90.00
_cell.angle_gamma   90.00
#
_symmetry.space_group_name_H-M   'P 1'
#
loop_
_entity.id
_entity.type
_entity.pdbx_description
1 polymer ?
#
loop_
_entity_poly.entity_id
_entity_poly.type
_entity_poly.pdbx_seq_one_letter_code
_entity_poly.pdbx_strand_id
1 'polypeptide(L)'
;MSSAAEYAHHFSQKNVPFGIASSPSRQRPRAATRIGNTVIWLEALHQNGFFSHIEGLPDDALSHETLNSFASLPKSVQSSVRRELQDAFERNGIDAFPVSATEDIGAVTMHLPVAIGDFADFSCSLEHVKNAGRIIVNDERPPPAFFNFPIGYQGRASSIVVSGTEIERPWGQFRNPKAMGPDAPGNEPSIIFGPSQKMDYELELAAIIGKPLPMRQRLNAVDADEHIFGPGYPRIRDDASRALQR
;
A
#
# COMPACT_ATOMS: atom_id res chain seq x y z
N MET A 1 -8.11 -20.91 -4.84
CA MET A 1 -7.43 -20.48 -6.08
C MET A 1 -7.21 -18.98 -5.98
N SER A 2 -6.02 -18.49 -6.30
CA SER A 2 -5.72 -17.06 -6.22
C SER A 2 -6.59 -16.29 -7.21
N SER A 3 -7.38 -15.32 -6.74
CA SER A 3 -8.17 -14.41 -7.59
C SER A 3 -7.30 -13.50 -8.46
N ALA A 4 -5.98 -13.55 -8.28
CA ALA A 4 -5.04 -12.72 -9.01
C ALA A 4 -5.17 -12.84 -10.53
N ALA A 5 -5.48 -14.03 -11.07
CA ALA A 5 -5.63 -14.26 -12.50
C ALA A 5 -6.86 -13.53 -13.10
N GLU A 6 -7.92 -13.30 -12.32
CA GLU A 6 -9.14 -12.62 -12.77
C GLU A 6 -8.88 -11.14 -13.11
N TYR A 7 -7.84 -10.56 -12.51
CA TYR A 7 -7.46 -9.17 -12.69
C TYR A 7 -6.42 -8.94 -13.80
N ALA A 8 -6.17 -9.93 -14.68
CA ALA A 8 -5.18 -9.82 -15.75
C ALA A 8 -5.28 -8.52 -16.55
N HIS A 9 -6.51 -8.09 -16.87
CA HIS A 9 -6.81 -6.89 -17.64
C HIS A 9 -6.39 -5.58 -16.94
N HIS A 10 -6.20 -5.58 -15.61
CA HIS A 10 -5.63 -4.44 -14.89
C HIS A 10 -4.12 -4.28 -15.13
N PHE A 11 -3.43 -5.33 -15.55
CA PHE A 11 -1.97 -5.36 -15.72
C PHE A 11 -1.57 -5.29 -17.20
N SER A 12 -2.07 -4.28 -17.91
CA SER A 12 -1.63 -4.03 -19.29
C SER A 12 -0.18 -3.53 -19.35
N GLN A 13 0.39 -3.47 -20.57
CA GLN A 13 1.69 -2.83 -20.82
C GLN A 13 1.74 -1.36 -20.35
N LYS A 14 0.60 -0.71 -20.14
CA LYS A 14 0.54 0.67 -19.62
C LYS A 14 0.68 0.74 -18.10
N ASN A 15 0.45 -0.36 -17.37
CA ASN A 15 0.43 -0.37 -15.90
C ASN A 15 1.78 -0.77 -15.28
N VAL A 16 2.41 -1.87 -15.69
CA VAL A 16 3.75 -2.35 -15.24
C VAL A 16 4.11 -1.94 -13.80
N PRO A 17 3.37 -2.43 -12.78
CA PRO A 17 3.60 -2.06 -11.40
C PRO A 17 4.83 -2.79 -10.82
N PHE A 18 5.38 -2.27 -9.73
CA PHE A 18 6.47 -2.91 -9.01
C PHE A 18 5.95 -3.58 -7.74
N GLY A 19 6.47 -4.77 -7.43
CA GLY A 19 6.13 -5.51 -6.22
C GLY A 19 7.26 -6.43 -5.76
N ILE A 20 7.01 -7.12 -4.65
CA ILE A 20 7.88 -8.17 -4.13
C ILE A 20 7.11 -9.49 -4.17
N ALA A 21 7.74 -10.52 -4.71
CA ALA A 21 7.17 -11.86 -4.79
C ALA A 21 8.20 -12.94 -4.43
N SER A 22 7.72 -14.13 -4.12
CA SER A 22 8.52 -15.36 -4.05
C SER A 22 7.78 -16.48 -4.78
N SER A 23 8.47 -17.58 -5.08
CA SER A 23 7.87 -18.78 -5.67
C SER A 23 8.57 -20.04 -5.15
N PRO A 24 8.08 -21.25 -5.44
CA PRO A 24 8.81 -22.47 -5.12
C PRO A 24 10.22 -22.53 -5.73
N SER A 25 10.42 -21.91 -6.91
CA SER A 25 11.73 -21.81 -7.56
C SER A 25 12.58 -20.64 -7.05
N ARG A 26 11.95 -19.64 -6.42
CA ARG A 26 12.57 -18.44 -5.83
C ARG A 26 12.10 -18.23 -4.40
N GLN A 27 12.70 -18.97 -3.48
CA GLN A 27 12.25 -18.99 -2.08
C GLN A 27 12.44 -17.65 -1.37
N ARG A 28 13.44 -16.86 -1.76
CA ARG A 28 13.64 -15.53 -1.19
C ARG A 28 12.77 -14.51 -1.92
N PRO A 29 12.13 -13.56 -1.20
CA PRO A 29 11.40 -12.47 -1.82
C PRO A 29 12.30 -11.63 -2.73
N ARG A 30 11.81 -11.28 -3.93
CA ARG A 30 12.54 -10.50 -4.94
C ARG A 30 11.66 -9.49 -5.63
N ALA A 31 12.28 -8.44 -6.17
CA ALA A 31 11.61 -7.46 -7.00
C ALA A 31 11.03 -8.12 -8.27
N ALA A 32 9.76 -7.83 -8.52
CA ALA A 32 9.03 -8.33 -9.67
C ALA A 32 8.10 -7.26 -10.23
N THR A 33 7.72 -7.44 -11.49
CA THR A 33 6.63 -6.71 -12.13
C THR A 33 5.61 -7.70 -12.71
N ARG A 34 4.50 -7.20 -13.25
CA ARG A 34 3.43 -8.01 -13.80
C ARG A 34 2.86 -7.42 -15.09
N ILE A 35 2.70 -8.26 -16.09
CA ILE A 35 1.95 -7.97 -17.32
C ILE A 35 0.98 -9.13 -17.58
N GLY A 36 -0.32 -8.86 -17.64
CA GLY A 36 -1.36 -9.88 -17.73
C GLY A 36 -1.30 -10.83 -16.55
N ASN A 37 -1.08 -12.12 -16.82
CA ASN A 37 -0.87 -13.16 -15.81
C ASN A 37 0.58 -13.57 -15.63
N THR A 38 1.51 -12.90 -16.31
CA THR A 38 2.93 -13.22 -16.20
C THR A 38 3.60 -12.28 -15.21
N VAL A 39 4.25 -12.87 -14.22
CA VAL A 39 5.18 -12.22 -13.31
C VAL A 39 6.55 -12.23 -13.96
N ILE A 40 7.21 -11.08 -13.96
CA ILE A 40 8.54 -10.89 -14.54
C ILE A 40 9.49 -10.52 -13.40
N TRP A 41 10.53 -11.32 -13.19
CA TRP A 41 11.52 -11.17 -12.13
C TRP A 41 12.56 -10.12 -12.50
N LEU A 42 12.49 -8.96 -11.85
CA LEU A 42 13.36 -7.82 -12.17
C LEU A 42 14.81 -8.08 -11.79
N GLU A 43 15.03 -8.80 -10.68
CA GLU A 43 16.35 -9.28 -10.28
C GLU A 43 17.00 -10.14 -11.36
N ALA A 44 16.26 -11.13 -11.89
CA ALA A 44 16.76 -12.03 -12.92
C ALA A 44 17.05 -11.28 -14.24
N LEU A 45 16.21 -10.34 -14.64
CA LEU A 45 16.48 -9.49 -15.81
C LEU A 45 17.74 -8.65 -15.60
N HIS A 46 17.89 -8.04 -14.43
CA HIS A 46 19.03 -7.19 -14.12
C HIS A 46 20.35 -7.97 -14.15
N GLN A 47 20.40 -9.15 -13.52
CA GLN A 47 21.59 -10.02 -13.52
C GLN A 47 22.01 -10.49 -14.91
N ASN A 48 21.07 -10.58 -15.86
CA ASN A 48 21.35 -10.93 -17.26
C ASN A 48 21.68 -9.70 -18.14
N GLY A 49 21.89 -8.53 -17.53
CA GLY A 49 22.30 -7.31 -18.23
C GLY A 49 21.17 -6.60 -18.99
N PHE A 50 19.91 -6.97 -18.77
CA PHE A 50 18.76 -6.37 -19.46
C PHE A 50 18.67 -4.85 -19.23
N PHE A 51 19.05 -4.39 -18.03
CA PHE A 51 19.06 -2.97 -17.67
C PHE A 51 20.47 -2.33 -17.69
N SER A 52 21.46 -2.97 -18.33
CA SER A 52 22.87 -2.53 -18.30
C SER A 52 23.13 -1.13 -18.88
N HIS A 53 22.21 -0.62 -19.71
CA HIS A 53 22.29 0.71 -20.31
C HIS A 53 21.62 1.80 -19.45
N ILE A 54 20.97 1.45 -18.34
CA ILE A 54 20.30 2.39 -17.46
C ILE A 54 21.31 2.92 -16.45
N GLU A 55 21.81 4.14 -16.69
CA GLU A 55 22.70 4.82 -15.75
C GLU A 55 22.02 5.09 -14.40
N GLY A 56 22.77 4.89 -13.32
CA GLY A 56 22.29 5.16 -11.95
C GLY A 56 21.40 4.08 -11.35
N LEU A 57 21.28 2.89 -11.98
CA LEU A 57 20.69 1.70 -11.38
C LEU A 57 21.79 0.83 -10.74
N PRO A 58 21.89 0.76 -9.39
CA PRO A 58 22.88 -0.09 -8.71
C PRO A 58 22.61 -1.58 -8.94
N ASP A 59 23.69 -2.38 -8.98
CA ASP A 59 23.67 -3.84 -9.22
C ASP A 59 22.76 -4.62 -8.26
N ASP A 60 22.59 -4.13 -7.03
CA ASP A 60 21.82 -4.78 -5.98
C ASP A 60 20.40 -4.21 -5.83
N ALA A 61 20.05 -3.10 -6.50
CA ALA A 61 18.83 -2.34 -6.23
C ALA A 61 17.53 -3.15 -6.43
N LEU A 62 17.56 -4.14 -7.32
CA LEU A 62 16.43 -5.04 -7.63
C LEU A 62 16.56 -6.41 -6.96
N SER A 63 17.65 -6.66 -6.23
CA SER A 63 17.96 -7.95 -5.60
C SER A 63 17.52 -8.04 -4.13
N HIS A 64 17.09 -6.92 -3.54
CA HIS A 64 16.62 -6.83 -2.16
C HIS A 64 15.24 -7.49 -1.95
N GLU A 65 14.94 -7.82 -0.70
CA GLU A 65 13.64 -8.40 -0.29
C GLU A 65 12.53 -7.34 -0.17
N THR A 66 12.86 -6.06 -0.40
CA THR A 66 11.94 -4.93 -0.42
C THR A 66 12.33 -3.95 -1.52
N LEU A 67 11.39 -3.14 -1.99
CA LEU A 67 11.63 -2.13 -3.01
C LEU A 67 12.29 -0.86 -2.48
N ASN A 68 12.59 -0.73 -1.19
CA ASN A 68 13.08 0.53 -0.59
C ASN A 68 14.32 1.09 -1.31
N SER A 69 15.29 0.23 -1.65
CA SER A 69 16.49 0.64 -2.39
C SER A 69 16.12 1.21 -3.76
N PHE A 70 15.35 0.48 -4.55
CA PHE A 70 14.89 0.92 -5.86
C PHE A 70 13.99 2.18 -5.79
N ALA A 71 13.10 2.24 -4.80
CA ALA A 71 12.16 3.34 -4.59
C ALA A 71 12.87 4.65 -4.25
N SER A 72 14.05 4.58 -3.65
CA SER A 72 14.87 5.76 -3.32
C SER A 72 15.70 6.30 -4.49
N LEU A 73 15.76 5.58 -5.61
CA LEU A 73 16.45 6.08 -6.80
C LEU A 73 15.69 7.26 -7.43
N PRO A 74 16.35 8.12 -8.21
CA PRO A 74 15.68 9.19 -8.93
C PRO A 74 14.53 8.68 -9.82
N LYS A 75 13.46 9.46 -9.96
CA LYS A 75 12.31 9.11 -10.82
C LYS A 75 12.70 8.80 -12.27
N SER A 76 13.75 9.45 -12.77
CA SER A 76 14.31 9.15 -14.10
C SER A 76 14.76 7.69 -14.21
N VAL A 77 15.48 7.16 -13.21
CA VAL A 77 15.94 5.76 -13.19
C VAL A 77 14.76 4.80 -13.11
N GLN A 78 13.81 5.09 -12.21
CA GLN A 78 12.58 4.28 -12.06
C GLN A 78 11.77 4.23 -13.37
N SER A 79 11.65 5.38 -14.03
CA SER A 79 10.94 5.52 -15.30
C SER A 79 11.67 4.82 -16.45
N SER A 80 13.00 4.85 -16.48
CA SER A 80 13.79 4.10 -17.47
C SER A 80 13.62 2.59 -17.33
N VAL A 81 13.64 2.05 -16.10
CA VAL A 81 13.37 0.62 -15.86
C VAL A 81 11.98 0.23 -16.36
N ARG A 82 10.97 1.04 -16.00
CA ARG A 82 9.59 0.83 -16.47
C ARG A 82 9.51 0.88 -18.00
N ARG A 83 10.13 1.89 -18.62
CA ARG A 83 10.10 2.09 -20.07
C ARG A 83 10.75 0.93 -20.81
N GLU A 84 11.90 0.45 -20.35
CA GLU A 84 12.57 -0.68 -21.00
C GLU A 84 11.70 -1.95 -20.98
N LEU A 85 10.99 -2.21 -19.89
CA LEU A 85 10.02 -3.31 -19.80
C LEU A 85 8.86 -3.12 -20.79
N GLN A 86 8.36 -1.89 -20.93
CA GLN A 86 7.28 -1.55 -21.85
C GLN A 86 7.70 -1.72 -23.31
N ASP A 87 8.86 -1.15 -23.68
CA ASP A 87 9.40 -1.17 -25.04
C ASP A 87 9.78 -2.61 -25.44
N ALA A 88 10.34 -3.40 -24.52
CA ALA A 88 10.62 -4.81 -24.77
C ALA A 88 9.34 -5.61 -25.03
N PHE A 89 8.31 -5.43 -24.20
CA PHE A 89 7.01 -6.08 -24.40
C PHE A 89 6.30 -5.62 -25.68
N GLU A 90 6.40 -4.34 -26.05
CA GLU A 90 5.81 -3.83 -27.29
C GLU A 90 6.47 -4.46 -28.53
N ARG A 91 7.79 -4.69 -28.49
CA ARG A 91 8.54 -5.29 -29.61
C ARG A 91 8.22 -6.77 -29.80
N ASN A 92 8.24 -7.56 -28.72
CA ASN A 92 8.22 -9.04 -28.81
C ASN A 92 7.16 -9.71 -27.93
N GLY A 93 6.24 -8.96 -27.34
CA GLY A 93 5.28 -9.50 -26.38
C GLY A 93 5.96 -10.11 -25.16
N ILE A 94 5.40 -11.21 -24.64
CA ILE A 94 5.99 -11.89 -23.48
C ILE A 94 7.32 -12.58 -23.81
N ASP A 95 7.55 -12.93 -25.08
CA ASP A 95 8.80 -13.57 -25.54
C ASP A 95 10.01 -12.63 -25.46
N ALA A 96 9.78 -11.33 -25.16
CA ALA A 96 10.83 -10.38 -24.82
C ALA A 96 11.58 -10.75 -23.52
N PHE A 97 10.96 -11.55 -22.65
CA PHE A 97 11.50 -11.90 -21.35
C PHE A 97 11.93 -13.37 -21.34
N PRO A 98 13.13 -13.71 -20.85
CA PRO A 98 13.57 -15.09 -20.76
C PRO A 98 12.62 -15.93 -19.92
N VAL A 99 12.37 -17.18 -20.32
CA VAL A 99 11.55 -18.13 -19.55
C VAL A 99 12.07 -18.28 -18.12
N SER A 100 13.40 -18.21 -17.94
CA SER A 100 14.01 -18.23 -16.61
C SER A 100 13.62 -17.03 -15.75
N ALA A 101 13.23 -15.89 -16.32
CA ALA A 101 12.86 -14.66 -15.64
C ALA A 101 11.33 -14.42 -15.58
N THR A 102 10.51 -15.41 -15.94
CA THR A 102 9.05 -15.30 -15.94
C THR A 102 8.38 -16.46 -15.20
N GLU A 103 7.30 -16.19 -14.48
CA GLU A 103 6.44 -17.21 -13.87
C GLU A 103 4.95 -16.84 -14.01
N ASP A 104 4.06 -17.82 -13.96
CA ASP A 104 2.61 -17.56 -13.89
C ASP A 104 2.24 -16.97 -12.52
N ILE A 105 1.30 -16.01 -12.51
CA ILE A 105 0.84 -15.36 -11.28
C ILE A 105 0.26 -16.35 -10.25
N GLY A 106 -0.29 -17.48 -10.70
CA GLY A 106 -0.79 -18.54 -9.83
C GLY A 106 0.30 -19.32 -9.09
N ALA A 107 1.56 -19.23 -9.54
CA ALA A 107 2.70 -19.90 -8.95
C ALA A 107 3.48 -19.05 -7.92
N VAL A 108 3.14 -17.76 -7.79
CA VAL A 108 3.86 -16.82 -6.92
C VAL A 108 3.08 -16.45 -5.67
N THR A 109 3.81 -16.10 -4.62
CA THR A 109 3.30 -15.49 -3.39
C THR A 109 3.76 -14.04 -3.34
N MET A 110 2.82 -13.11 -3.19
CA MET A 110 3.12 -11.68 -3.04
C MET A 110 3.46 -11.35 -1.59
N HIS A 111 4.38 -10.39 -1.41
CA HIS A 111 4.79 -9.87 -0.10
C HIS A 111 4.52 -8.37 -0.01
N LEU A 112 4.73 -7.80 1.18
CA LEU A 112 4.75 -6.35 1.32
C LEU A 112 5.84 -5.76 0.39
N PRO A 113 5.52 -4.73 -0.41
CA PRO A 113 6.44 -4.21 -1.40
C PRO A 113 7.59 -3.41 -0.79
N VAL A 114 7.41 -2.86 0.41
CA VAL A 114 8.40 -2.02 1.10
C VAL A 114 8.44 -2.37 2.59
N ALA A 115 9.61 -2.20 3.20
CA ALA A 115 9.74 -2.07 4.64
C ALA A 115 9.21 -0.70 5.05
N ILE A 116 8.13 -0.68 5.84
CA ILE A 116 7.43 0.54 6.24
C ILE A 116 8.01 1.00 7.58
N GLY A 117 8.69 2.15 7.57
CA GLY A 117 9.19 2.79 8.79
C GLY A 117 8.09 3.51 9.55
N ASP A 118 7.41 4.43 8.85
CA ASP A 118 6.30 5.23 9.37
C ASP A 118 5.09 5.11 8.45
N PHE A 119 3.89 5.23 9.04
CA PHE A 119 2.62 5.27 8.33
C PHE A 119 1.80 6.43 8.88
N ALA A 120 1.41 7.35 8.00
CA ALA A 120 0.53 8.46 8.32
C ALA A 120 -0.75 8.34 7.51
N ASP A 121 -1.88 8.49 8.21
CA ASP A 121 -3.22 8.48 7.61
C ASP A 121 -3.82 9.89 7.66
N PHE A 122 -4.51 10.28 6.58
CA PHE A 122 -5.04 11.62 6.37
C PHE A 122 -6.55 11.59 6.10
N SER A 123 -7.27 12.48 6.78
CA SER A 123 -8.71 12.66 6.59
C SER A 123 -8.98 13.74 5.54
N CYS A 124 -8.71 13.42 4.27
CA CYS A 124 -8.79 14.38 3.15
C CYS A 124 -10.12 14.35 2.38
N SER A 125 -11.04 13.43 2.70
CA SER A 125 -12.34 13.33 2.02
C SER A 125 -13.41 14.15 2.77
N LEU A 126 -13.86 15.24 2.15
CA LEU A 126 -14.87 16.13 2.73
C LEU A 126 -16.17 15.39 3.03
N GLU A 127 -16.63 14.54 2.11
CA GLU A 127 -17.87 13.80 2.31
C GLU A 127 -17.74 12.73 3.39
N HIS A 128 -16.57 12.08 3.52
CA HIS A 128 -16.29 11.20 4.65
C HIS A 128 -16.39 11.98 5.97
N VAL A 129 -15.71 13.13 6.08
CA VAL A 129 -15.71 13.96 7.30
C VAL A 129 -17.12 14.45 7.67
N LYS A 130 -17.91 14.90 6.69
CA LYS A 130 -19.30 15.33 6.91
C LYS A 130 -20.16 14.16 7.40
N ASN A 131 -20.04 12.99 6.78
CA ASN A 131 -20.77 11.80 7.19
C ASN A 131 -20.40 11.34 8.59
N ALA A 132 -19.10 11.31 8.91
CA ALA A 132 -18.61 11.00 10.25
C ALA A 132 -19.15 12.00 11.29
N GLY A 133 -19.13 13.30 10.98
CA GLY A 133 -19.67 14.36 11.85
C GLY A 133 -21.16 14.16 12.18
N ARG A 134 -22.00 13.88 11.17
CA ARG A 134 -23.43 13.58 11.36
C ARG A 134 -23.64 12.42 12.34
N ILE A 135 -22.82 11.38 12.26
CA ILE A 135 -22.98 10.16 13.06
C ILE A 135 -22.37 10.30 14.46
N ILE A 136 -21.27 11.04 14.60
CA ILE A 136 -20.50 11.11 15.85
C ILE A 136 -20.99 12.24 16.75
N VAL A 137 -21.19 13.43 16.19
CA VAL A 137 -21.49 14.66 16.94
C VAL A 137 -22.80 15.33 16.52
N ASN A 138 -23.58 14.69 15.63
CA ASN A 138 -24.82 15.23 15.08
C ASN A 138 -24.64 16.61 14.43
N ASP A 139 -23.49 16.82 13.79
CA ASP A 139 -23.13 18.05 13.08
C ASP A 139 -22.30 17.68 11.85
N GLU A 140 -22.73 18.10 10.66
CA GLU A 140 -22.03 17.83 9.42
C GLU A 140 -20.92 18.84 9.10
N ARG A 141 -20.80 19.93 9.86
CA ARG A 141 -19.78 20.93 9.60
C ARG A 141 -18.39 20.32 9.80
N PRO A 142 -17.50 20.38 8.79
CA PRO A 142 -16.14 19.89 8.97
C PRO A 142 -15.40 20.75 10.01
N PRO A 143 -14.36 20.21 10.66
CA PRO A 143 -13.53 20.99 11.58
C PRO A 143 -13.01 22.27 10.91
N PRO A 144 -12.90 23.40 11.62
CA PRO A 144 -12.43 24.66 11.02
C PRO A 144 -11.08 24.55 10.29
N ALA A 145 -10.23 23.63 10.72
CA ALA A 145 -8.93 23.36 10.12
C ALA A 145 -8.98 22.66 8.75
N PHE A 146 -10.09 21.98 8.39
CA PHE A 146 -10.17 21.07 7.25
C PHE A 146 -9.74 21.71 5.92
N PHE A 147 -10.17 22.95 5.67
CA PHE A 147 -9.83 23.66 4.43
C PHE A 147 -8.48 24.39 4.46
N ASN A 148 -7.76 24.33 5.60
CA ASN A 148 -6.50 25.05 5.80
C ASN A 148 -5.28 24.14 5.70
N PHE A 149 -5.40 22.87 6.09
CA PHE A 149 -4.33 21.87 5.95
C PHE A 149 -4.92 20.44 5.93
N PRO A 150 -4.22 19.47 5.33
CA PRO A 150 -4.64 18.08 5.36
C PRO A 150 -4.47 17.51 6.78
N ILE A 151 -5.57 17.34 7.50
CA ILE A 151 -5.56 16.78 8.85
C ILE A 151 -5.15 15.31 8.75
N GLY A 152 -4.18 14.90 9.55
CA GLY A 152 -3.71 13.51 9.59
C GLY A 152 -3.14 13.13 10.95
N TYR A 153 -2.87 11.85 11.13
CA TYR A 153 -2.35 11.26 12.34
C TYR A 153 -1.37 10.12 12.03
N GLN A 154 -0.52 9.77 13.00
CA GLN A 154 0.38 8.64 12.85
C GLN A 154 -0.39 7.34 13.08
N GLY A 155 -0.42 6.49 12.05
CA GLY A 155 -0.93 5.13 12.14
C GLY A 155 0.13 4.16 12.67
N ARG A 156 -0.15 2.86 12.55
CA ARG A 156 0.74 1.80 13.07
C ARG A 156 1.37 0.99 11.94
N ALA A 157 2.64 1.28 11.64
CA ALA A 157 3.39 0.58 10.58
C ALA A 157 3.48 -0.95 10.81
N SER A 158 3.63 -1.40 12.06
CA SER A 158 3.84 -2.82 12.38
C SER A 158 2.63 -3.73 12.10
N SER A 159 1.44 -3.16 11.88
CA SER A 159 0.20 -3.90 11.62
C SER A 159 -0.27 -3.78 10.17
N ILE A 160 0.54 -3.18 9.29
CA ILE A 160 0.26 -3.19 7.86
C ILE A 160 0.62 -4.56 7.31
N VAL A 161 -0.34 -5.20 6.64
CA VAL A 161 -0.20 -6.56 6.12
C VAL A 161 -0.57 -6.60 4.64
N VAL A 162 -0.05 -7.60 3.93
CA VAL A 162 -0.32 -7.79 2.50
C VAL A 162 -1.77 -8.27 2.29
N SER A 163 -2.35 -7.93 1.14
CA SER A 163 -3.69 -8.41 0.77
C SER A 163 -3.80 -9.94 0.89
N GLY A 164 -4.90 -10.40 1.51
CA GLY A 164 -5.16 -11.82 1.76
C GLY A 164 -4.76 -12.30 3.15
N THR A 165 -4.07 -11.48 3.95
CA THR A 165 -3.87 -11.75 5.37
C THR A 165 -5.21 -11.67 6.12
N GLU A 166 -5.51 -12.68 6.92
CA GLU A 166 -6.70 -12.69 7.78
C GLU A 166 -6.56 -11.67 8.91
N ILE A 167 -7.63 -10.91 9.17
CA ILE A 167 -7.68 -9.90 10.23
C ILE A 167 -8.53 -10.43 11.37
N GLU A 168 -7.92 -10.60 12.54
CA GLU A 168 -8.62 -11.03 13.75
C GLU A 168 -9.48 -9.89 14.31
N ARG A 169 -10.69 -10.23 14.78
CA ARG A 169 -11.54 -9.26 15.47
C ARG A 169 -10.84 -8.79 16.76
N PRO A 170 -10.55 -7.49 16.91
CA PRO A 170 -9.87 -6.99 18.08
C PRO A 170 -10.76 -7.06 19.32
N TRP A 171 -10.11 -7.29 20.45
CA TRP A 171 -10.69 -7.19 21.78
C TRP A 171 -10.24 -5.90 22.43
N GLY A 172 -11.10 -5.32 23.25
CA GLY A 172 -10.75 -4.10 23.95
C GLY A 172 -11.88 -3.58 24.83
N GLN A 173 -11.66 -2.38 25.36
CA GLN A 173 -12.60 -1.67 26.20
C GLN A 173 -13.51 -0.77 25.37
N PHE A 174 -14.81 -0.77 25.65
CA PHE A 174 -15.77 0.12 25.00
C PHE A 174 -16.93 0.45 25.95
N ARG A 175 -17.65 1.54 25.64
CA ARG A 175 -18.81 1.96 26.41
C ARG A 175 -19.90 0.88 26.37
N ASN A 176 -20.38 0.48 27.55
CA ASN A 176 -21.44 -0.51 27.68
C ASN A 176 -22.78 0.08 27.20
N PRO A 177 -23.38 -0.42 26.10
CA PRO A 177 -24.64 0.11 25.62
C PRO A 177 -25.80 -0.08 26.61
N LYS A 178 -25.70 -1.08 27.51
CA LYS A 178 -26.72 -1.33 28.55
C LYS A 178 -26.66 -0.35 29.72
N ALA A 179 -25.52 0.32 29.90
CA ALA A 179 -25.34 1.37 30.88
C ALA A 179 -25.69 2.77 30.32
N MET A 180 -26.25 2.84 29.10
CA MET A 180 -26.54 4.09 28.38
C MET A 180 -28.05 4.22 28.16
N GLY A 181 -28.65 5.28 28.70
CA GLY A 181 -30.06 5.63 28.50
C GLY A 181 -30.82 5.89 29.81
N PRO A 182 -32.00 6.53 29.75
CA PRO A 182 -32.78 6.87 30.94
C PRO A 182 -33.26 5.64 31.74
N ASP A 183 -33.35 4.48 31.08
CA ASP A 183 -33.80 3.21 31.68
C ASP A 183 -32.64 2.25 32.02
N ALA A 184 -31.39 2.72 31.97
CA ALA A 184 -30.23 1.89 32.23
C ALA A 184 -30.17 1.44 33.71
N PRO A 185 -29.94 0.15 34.01
CA PRO A 185 -29.75 -0.31 35.38
C PRO A 185 -28.54 0.38 36.02
N GLY A 186 -28.72 1.04 37.16
CA GLY A 186 -27.66 1.82 37.83
C GLY A 186 -26.47 1.00 38.36
N ASN A 187 -26.49 -0.32 38.20
CA ASN A 187 -25.44 -1.25 38.61
C ASN A 187 -24.59 -1.77 37.44
N GLU A 188 -24.90 -1.42 36.19
CA GLU A 188 -24.11 -1.83 35.02
C GLU A 188 -22.82 -0.99 34.90
N PRO A 189 -21.66 -1.61 34.64
CA PRO A 189 -20.42 -0.86 34.43
C PRO A 189 -20.50 -0.04 33.15
N SER A 190 -20.05 1.21 33.19
CA SER A 190 -20.09 2.13 32.05
C SER A 190 -19.12 1.76 30.93
N ILE A 191 -18.05 1.04 31.25
CA ILE A 191 -17.04 0.50 30.31
C ILE A 191 -16.94 -1.01 30.53
N ILE A 192 -16.92 -1.77 29.44
CA ILE A 192 -16.75 -3.23 29.45
C ILE A 192 -15.60 -3.65 28.53
N PHE A 193 -14.96 -4.78 28.83
CA PHE A 193 -13.94 -5.41 27.99
C PHE A 193 -14.52 -6.61 27.24
N GLY A 194 -14.26 -6.71 25.94
CA GLY A 194 -14.72 -7.83 25.12
C GLY A 194 -14.38 -7.66 23.63
N PRO A 195 -14.84 -8.59 22.78
CA PRO A 195 -14.67 -8.48 21.34
C PRO A 195 -15.41 -7.24 20.81
N SER A 196 -14.81 -6.54 19.85
CA SER A 196 -15.43 -5.37 19.22
C SER A 196 -16.81 -5.69 18.66
N GLN A 197 -17.79 -4.84 18.96
CA GLN A 197 -19.17 -4.97 18.48
C GLN A 197 -19.44 -4.18 17.20
N LYS A 198 -18.50 -3.34 16.74
CA LYS A 198 -18.64 -2.48 15.56
C LYS A 198 -17.35 -2.47 14.75
N MET A 199 -17.15 -3.54 13.99
CA MET A 199 -16.07 -3.63 13.00
C MET A 199 -16.50 -2.95 11.71
N ASP A 200 -15.56 -2.25 11.09
CA ASP A 200 -15.77 -1.44 9.90
C ASP A 200 -14.49 -1.48 9.04
N TYR A 201 -14.59 -0.96 7.82
CA TYR A 201 -13.43 -0.78 6.94
C TYR A 201 -13.45 0.61 6.30
N GLU A 202 -12.27 1.14 6.02
CA GLU A 202 -12.07 2.35 5.22
C GLU A 202 -11.42 2.00 3.88
N LEU A 203 -11.94 2.58 2.80
CA LEU A 203 -11.37 2.46 1.46
C LEU A 203 -10.42 3.62 1.22
N GLU A 204 -9.14 3.30 1.02
CA GLU A 204 -8.08 4.29 0.92
C GLU A 204 -7.12 4.04 -0.23
N LEU A 205 -6.34 5.08 -0.53
CA LEU A 205 -5.19 5.05 -1.40
C LEU A 205 -3.98 5.57 -0.62
N ALA A 206 -2.84 4.92 -0.80
CA ALA A 206 -1.60 5.36 -0.18
C ALA A 206 -0.56 5.79 -1.19
N ALA A 207 0.27 6.75 -0.80
CA ALA A 207 1.50 7.10 -1.49
C ALA A 207 2.68 6.47 -0.77
N ILE A 208 3.59 5.83 -1.51
CA ILE A 208 4.85 5.35 -0.96
C ILE A 208 5.89 6.46 -1.14
N ILE A 209 6.54 6.87 -0.06
CA ILE A 209 7.63 7.84 -0.14
C ILE A 209 8.93 7.10 -0.48
N GLY A 210 9.47 7.38 -1.66
CA GLY A 210 10.71 6.79 -2.16
C GLY A 210 11.94 7.58 -1.73
N LYS A 211 11.89 8.90 -1.89
CA LYS A 211 12.99 9.80 -1.56
C LYS A 211 12.73 10.46 -0.19
N PRO A 212 13.44 10.06 0.88
CA PRO A 212 13.24 10.66 2.19
C PRO A 212 13.77 12.11 2.24
N LEU A 213 13.29 12.86 3.21
CA LEU A 213 13.83 14.19 3.55
C LEU A 213 14.71 14.08 4.79
N PRO A 214 15.90 14.70 4.79
CA PRO A 214 16.68 14.85 6.00
C PRO A 214 15.90 15.62 7.07
N MET A 215 16.19 15.32 8.34
CA MET A 215 15.58 16.01 9.48
C MET A 215 15.73 17.53 9.33
N ARG A 216 14.66 18.27 9.67
CA ARG A 216 14.58 19.75 9.62
C ARG A 216 14.60 20.35 8.20
N GLN A 217 14.59 19.54 7.14
CA GLN A 217 14.32 20.04 5.80
C GLN A 217 12.81 20.12 5.55
N ARG A 218 12.42 21.08 4.70
CA ARG A 218 11.04 21.28 4.25
C ARG A 218 10.95 20.94 2.77
N LEU A 219 9.76 20.54 2.34
CA LEU A 219 9.43 20.27 0.94
C LEU A 219 8.35 21.25 0.51
N ASN A 220 8.54 21.89 -0.65
CA ASN A 220 7.45 22.65 -1.24
C ASN A 220 6.44 21.69 -1.88
N ALA A 221 5.17 22.05 -1.88
CA ALA A 221 4.12 21.21 -2.45
C ALA A 221 4.37 20.88 -3.93
N VAL A 222 4.95 21.81 -4.70
CA VAL A 222 5.30 21.62 -6.11
C VAL A 222 6.38 20.55 -6.34
N ASP A 223 7.19 20.28 -5.34
CA ASP A 223 8.29 19.31 -5.38
C ASP A 223 7.85 17.94 -4.83
N ALA A 224 6.63 17.81 -4.31
CA ALA A 224 6.17 16.61 -3.60
C ALA A 224 6.15 15.37 -4.49
N ASP A 225 5.81 15.55 -5.78
CA ASP A 225 5.74 14.44 -6.71
C ASP A 225 7.08 13.71 -6.80
N GLU A 226 8.21 14.43 -6.87
CA GLU A 226 9.58 13.86 -6.94
C GLU A 226 9.95 12.95 -5.75
N HIS A 227 9.19 13.01 -4.65
CA HIS A 227 9.42 12.19 -3.47
C HIS A 227 8.55 10.93 -3.42
N ILE A 228 7.50 10.86 -4.23
CA ILE A 228 6.58 9.72 -4.30
C ILE A 228 7.14 8.66 -5.25
N PHE A 229 7.22 7.42 -4.77
CA PHE A 229 7.63 6.27 -5.56
C PHE A 229 6.51 5.75 -6.44
N GLY A 230 6.83 5.59 -7.72
CA GLY A 230 5.97 4.94 -8.70
C GLY A 230 4.77 5.77 -9.17
N PRO A 231 4.17 5.41 -10.31
CA PRO A 231 3.02 6.12 -10.87
C PRO A 231 1.66 5.65 -10.32
N GLY A 232 1.64 4.69 -9.38
CA GLY A 232 0.41 4.06 -8.88
C GLY A 232 0.33 4.11 -7.36
N TYR A 233 -0.87 4.38 -6.85
CA TYR A 233 -1.19 4.35 -5.42
C TYR A 233 -1.66 2.95 -5.03
N PRO A 234 -0.99 2.24 -4.10
CA PRO A 234 -1.55 1.04 -3.51
C PRO A 234 -2.94 1.32 -2.94
N ARG A 235 -3.85 0.37 -3.15
CA ARG A 235 -5.13 0.36 -2.43
C ARG A 235 -4.89 -0.12 -1.01
N ILE A 236 -5.42 0.60 -0.05
CA ILE A 236 -5.40 0.22 1.36
C ILE A 236 -6.83 -0.01 1.81
N ARG A 237 -6.98 -1.04 2.65
CA ARG A 237 -8.15 -1.24 3.50
C ARG A 237 -7.66 -0.98 4.92
N ASP A 238 -8.15 0.08 5.55
CA ASP A 238 -7.91 0.32 6.97
C ASP A 238 -9.06 -0.30 7.78
N ASP A 239 -8.76 -1.32 8.58
CA ASP A 239 -9.77 -2.01 9.38
C ASP A 239 -9.92 -1.35 10.73
N ALA A 240 -11.11 -0.82 10.99
CA ALA A 240 -11.39 0.00 12.15
C ALA A 240 -12.38 -0.66 13.11
N SER A 241 -12.12 -0.50 14.41
CA SER A 241 -13.05 -0.87 15.47
C SER A 241 -13.72 0.38 16.03
N ARG A 242 -14.90 0.73 15.50
CA ARG A 242 -15.64 1.95 15.91
C ARG A 242 -16.16 1.89 17.35
N ALA A 243 -16.27 0.68 17.92
CA ALA A 243 -16.62 0.50 19.33
C ALA A 243 -15.45 0.85 20.25
N LEU A 244 -14.21 0.52 19.86
CA LEU A 244 -13.00 0.79 20.66
C LEU A 244 -12.48 2.22 20.48
N GLN A 245 -12.76 2.84 19.34
CA GLN A 245 -12.32 4.20 19.02
C GLN A 245 -13.09 5.30 19.81
N ARG A 246 -14.27 4.99 20.37
CA ARG A 246 -15.20 5.95 20.99
C ARG A 246 -15.38 5.73 22.49
#